data_AF-A0A847MYY4-F1
#
_entry.id   AF-A0A847MYY4-F1
#
_cell.length_a   1.000
_cell.length_b   1.000
_cell.length_c   1.000
_cell.angle_alpha   90.00
_cell.angle_beta   90.00
_cell.angle_gamma   90.00
#
_symmetry.space_group_name_H-M   'P 1'
#
loop_
_entity.id
_entity.type
_entity.pdbx_description
1 polymer ?
#
loop_
_entity_poly.entity_id
_entity_poly.type
_entity_poly.pdbx_seq_one_letter_code
_entity_poly.pdbx_strand_id
1 'polypeptide(L)'
;MDENKILKLKTIIEKLHAGVSSDDVKKEFEAEFGSVSAEELAAAERKLMEDGAIQVEQVQKLCDVHASVFGGSVEEIHQGKQVDKTPGHPAFVFIKENEGLKVFLDGDFSKAVQAYKTQKDEESKKNLLAVLKTLSKLDKHYLRKENLFFPYLEKAGITAPPKVMWGVDDEIRDLWKLVIRTLETSSEVLEAELAKLEEQVRSMIDKENNILLPMLQGCMDGDAWLTVGRDSGDIGYCFNGGIEGASPSDATTWYRWNASMSGKEDYAPKQENTGEIVLPSGHMNLEELTWMLNTLPGDVTFVGADDTVRYFSEGKDRVFPRTRSIVGREVAHCHPPKSLKVVEKLVEDFKAGRKDSESFWLQKGTKFILIRYFAVRNENAEYLGVLEVTEEISSLRSLEGQKTLLSE
;
A
#
# COMPACT_ATOMS: atom_id res chain seq x y z
N MET A 1 21.93 -9.25 -25.48
CA MET A 1 23.40 -9.34 -25.35
C MET A 1 23.94 -10.61 -26.01
N ASP A 2 25.04 -10.54 -26.77
CA ASP A 2 25.68 -11.70 -27.38
C ASP A 2 26.42 -12.59 -26.35
N GLU A 3 26.69 -13.86 -26.69
CA GLU A 3 27.33 -14.82 -25.77
C GLU A 3 28.74 -14.40 -25.31
N ASN A 4 29.45 -13.64 -26.14
CA ASN A 4 30.81 -13.22 -25.87
C ASN A 4 30.84 -12.12 -24.78
N LYS A 5 29.88 -11.20 -24.84
CA LYS A 5 29.63 -10.20 -23.80
C LYS A 5 29.16 -10.84 -22.49
N ILE A 6 28.37 -11.92 -22.53
CA ILE A 6 27.95 -12.64 -21.32
C ILE A 6 29.16 -13.27 -20.60
N LEU A 7 30.09 -13.83 -21.37
CA LEU A 7 31.33 -14.40 -20.81
C LEU A 7 32.25 -13.33 -20.18
N LYS A 8 32.33 -12.14 -20.81
CA LYS A 8 33.08 -11.00 -20.25
C LYS A 8 32.43 -10.47 -18.97
N LEU A 9 31.09 -10.45 -18.91
CA LEU A 9 30.35 -10.01 -17.73
C LEU A 9 30.62 -10.95 -16.55
N LYS A 10 30.58 -12.26 -16.81
CA LYS A 10 30.97 -13.27 -15.82
C LYS A 10 32.38 -13.02 -15.27
N THR A 11 33.34 -12.76 -16.15
CA THR A 11 34.73 -12.49 -15.76
C THR A 11 34.85 -11.26 -14.85
N ILE A 12 34.08 -10.21 -15.15
CA ILE A 12 34.02 -8.99 -14.34
C ILE A 12 33.45 -9.28 -12.94
N ILE A 13 32.37 -10.06 -12.86
CA ILE A 13 31.71 -10.44 -11.59
C ILE A 13 32.67 -11.26 -10.71
N GLU A 14 33.41 -12.21 -11.31
CA GLU A 14 34.40 -13.02 -10.61
C GLU A 14 35.56 -12.17 -10.05
N LYS A 15 36.07 -11.20 -10.83
CA LYS A 15 37.13 -10.27 -10.39
C LYS A 15 36.70 -9.41 -9.20
N LEU A 16 35.47 -8.87 -9.24
CA LEU A 16 34.93 -8.06 -8.13
C LEU A 16 34.81 -8.92 -6.86
N HIS A 17 34.40 -10.18 -7.00
CA HIS A 17 34.30 -11.10 -5.87
C HIS A 17 35.68 -11.51 -5.32
N ALA A 18 36.69 -11.60 -6.19
CA ALA A 18 38.08 -11.85 -5.81
C ALA A 18 38.77 -10.63 -5.13
N GLY A 19 38.06 -9.51 -4.95
CA GLY A 19 38.53 -8.35 -4.21
C GLY A 19 39.25 -7.29 -5.05
N VAL A 20 39.10 -7.33 -6.38
CA VAL A 20 39.54 -6.23 -7.27
C VAL A 20 38.73 -4.97 -6.96
N SER A 21 39.37 -3.80 -7.01
CA SER A 21 38.73 -2.53 -6.67
C SER A 21 37.56 -2.22 -7.63
N SER A 22 36.50 -1.60 -7.11
CA SER A 22 35.34 -1.18 -7.90
C SER A 22 35.73 -0.21 -9.03
N ASP A 23 36.76 0.61 -8.82
CA ASP A 23 37.22 1.61 -9.78
C ASP A 23 37.93 0.98 -10.99
N ASP A 24 38.68 -0.11 -10.79
CA ASP A 24 39.34 -0.83 -11.87
C ASP A 24 38.33 -1.65 -12.68
N VAL A 25 37.38 -2.28 -12.00
CA VAL A 25 36.27 -3.01 -12.63
C VAL A 25 35.39 -2.08 -13.46
N LYS A 26 35.13 -0.86 -12.97
CA LYS A 26 34.37 0.17 -13.70
C LYS A 26 35.01 0.52 -15.04
N LYS A 27 36.33 0.75 -15.09
CA LYS A 27 37.05 1.05 -16.34
C LYS A 27 36.98 -0.10 -17.33
N GLU A 28 37.11 -1.33 -16.84
CA GLU A 28 37.01 -2.54 -17.66
C GLU A 28 35.60 -2.73 -18.22
N PHE A 29 34.57 -2.48 -17.39
CA PHE A 29 33.17 -2.54 -17.80
C PHE A 29 32.82 -1.51 -18.87
N GLU A 30 33.23 -0.24 -18.70
CA GLU A 30 33.01 0.82 -19.68
C GLU A 30 33.68 0.51 -21.03
N ALA A 31 34.90 -0.03 -21.02
CA ALA A 31 35.65 -0.38 -22.23
C ALA A 31 35.03 -1.56 -23.01
N GLU A 32 34.46 -2.54 -22.30
CA GLU A 32 33.97 -3.79 -22.89
C GLU A 32 32.48 -3.73 -23.28
N PHE A 33 31.68 -2.95 -22.55
CA PHE A 33 30.22 -2.94 -22.71
C PHE A 33 29.70 -1.63 -23.32
N GLY A 34 30.40 -0.50 -23.20
CA GLY A 34 29.91 0.78 -23.73
C GLY A 34 28.51 1.12 -23.17
N SER A 35 27.51 1.33 -24.05
CA SER A 35 26.11 1.51 -23.66
C SER A 35 25.33 0.18 -23.71
N VAL A 36 25.32 -0.58 -22.61
CA VAL A 36 24.40 -1.71 -22.41
C VAL A 36 23.23 -1.26 -21.54
N SER A 37 22.02 -1.65 -21.93
CA SER A 37 20.82 -1.34 -21.16
C SER A 37 20.77 -2.14 -19.84
N ALA A 38 20.21 -1.55 -18.79
CA ALA A 38 20.04 -2.23 -17.51
C ALA A 38 19.19 -3.52 -17.62
N GLU A 39 18.25 -3.54 -18.56
CA GLU A 39 17.42 -4.72 -18.84
C GLU A 39 18.23 -5.86 -19.49
N GLU A 40 19.16 -5.55 -20.39
CA GLU A 40 20.07 -6.54 -20.98
C GLU A 40 21.07 -7.09 -19.95
N LEU A 41 21.54 -6.22 -19.04
CA LEU A 41 22.44 -6.62 -17.97
C LEU A 41 21.73 -7.53 -16.95
N ALA A 42 20.54 -7.14 -16.49
CA ALA A 42 19.73 -7.96 -15.59
C ALA A 42 19.31 -9.29 -16.24
N ALA A 43 19.06 -9.31 -17.55
CA ALA A 43 18.79 -10.56 -18.28
C ALA A 43 20.03 -11.46 -18.35
N ALA A 44 21.23 -10.88 -18.52
CA ALA A 44 22.47 -11.62 -18.52
C ALA A 44 22.83 -12.17 -17.13
N GLU A 45 22.60 -11.42 -16.06
CA GLU A 45 22.78 -11.85 -14.67
C GLU A 45 21.84 -13.00 -14.31
N ARG A 46 20.55 -12.88 -14.66
CA ARG A 46 19.58 -13.98 -14.48
C ARG A 46 20.04 -15.25 -15.19
N LYS A 47 20.48 -15.13 -16.44
CA LYS A 47 20.99 -16.28 -17.20
C LYS A 47 22.23 -16.90 -16.54
N LEU A 48 23.18 -16.09 -16.08
CA LEU A 48 24.38 -16.60 -15.40
C LEU A 48 24.07 -17.28 -14.05
N MET A 49 23.03 -16.83 -13.34
CA MET A 49 22.54 -17.49 -12.11
C MET A 49 21.79 -18.79 -12.42
N GLU A 50 20.93 -18.80 -13.43
CA GLU A 50 20.19 -19.99 -13.88
C GLU A 50 21.12 -21.09 -14.39
N ASP A 51 22.20 -20.71 -15.07
CA ASP A 51 23.26 -21.62 -15.53
C ASP A 51 24.21 -22.07 -14.39
N GLY A 52 24.00 -21.59 -13.16
CA GLY A 52 24.82 -21.89 -11.98
C GLY A 52 26.24 -21.34 -12.05
N ALA A 53 26.51 -20.42 -12.99
CA ALA A 53 27.84 -19.87 -13.25
C ALA A 53 28.27 -18.81 -12.21
N ILE A 54 27.29 -18.18 -11.53
CA ILE A 54 27.50 -17.22 -10.44
C ILE A 54 26.42 -17.40 -9.35
N GLN A 55 26.75 -17.04 -8.11
CA GLN A 55 25.83 -17.07 -6.96
C GLN A 55 25.24 -15.69 -6.65
N VAL A 56 24.10 -15.65 -5.94
CA VAL A 56 23.35 -14.42 -5.62
C VAL A 56 24.22 -13.40 -4.86
N GLU A 57 25.09 -13.87 -3.98
CA GLU A 57 26.01 -13.03 -3.20
C GLU A 57 27.07 -12.34 -4.08
N GLN A 58 27.38 -12.92 -5.25
CA GLN A 58 28.30 -12.31 -6.22
C GLN A 58 27.62 -11.18 -7.01
N VAL A 59 26.30 -11.27 -7.22
CA VAL A 59 25.49 -10.24 -7.89
C VAL A 59 25.21 -9.06 -6.94
N GLN A 60 25.02 -9.30 -5.65
CA GLN A 60 24.75 -8.24 -4.67
C GLN A 60 25.90 -7.21 -4.55
N LYS A 61 27.15 -7.63 -4.68
CA LYS A 61 28.31 -6.69 -4.71
C LYS A 61 28.37 -5.85 -5.99
N LEU A 62 27.73 -6.30 -7.07
CA LEU A 62 27.67 -5.58 -8.35
C LEU A 62 26.73 -4.37 -8.27
N CYS A 63 25.73 -4.38 -7.38
CA CYS A 63 24.77 -3.29 -7.20
C CYS A 63 25.44 -1.94 -6.85
N ASP A 64 26.53 -1.97 -6.07
CA ASP A 64 27.29 -0.76 -5.73
C ASP A 64 28.07 -0.19 -6.92
N VAL A 65 28.52 -1.08 -7.83
CA VAL A 65 29.18 -0.71 -9.07
C VAL A 65 28.16 -0.17 -10.09
N HIS A 66 26.93 -0.70 -10.13
CA HIS A 66 25.86 -0.17 -10.98
C HIS A 66 25.55 1.30 -10.69
N ALA A 67 25.46 1.68 -9.40
CA ALA A 67 25.22 3.06 -9.03
C ALA A 67 26.34 4.01 -9.48
N SER A 68 27.60 3.54 -9.50
CA SER A 68 28.77 4.36 -9.82
C SER A 68 29.13 4.40 -11.31
N VAL A 69 28.88 3.33 -12.07
CA VAL A 69 29.14 3.25 -13.53
C VAL A 69 28.08 4.01 -14.33
N PHE A 70 26.81 3.90 -13.93
CA PHE A 70 25.70 4.50 -14.67
C PHE A 70 25.39 5.95 -14.23
N GLY A 71 26.03 6.48 -13.18
CA GLY A 71 25.76 7.83 -12.66
C GLY A 71 26.12 9.01 -13.58
N GLY A 72 26.66 8.80 -14.78
CA GLY A 72 27.01 9.88 -15.72
C GLY A 72 26.53 9.71 -17.17
N SER A 73 25.81 8.62 -17.49
CA SER A 73 25.27 8.34 -18.83
C SER A 73 23.77 7.99 -18.81
N VAL A 74 23.14 8.21 -17.65
CA VAL A 74 21.72 7.95 -17.39
C VAL A 74 20.84 9.19 -17.65
N GLU A 75 21.43 10.37 -17.85
CA GLU A 75 20.66 11.59 -18.12
C GLU A 75 19.88 11.60 -19.47
N GLU A 76 20.24 10.80 -20.48
CA GLU A 76 19.66 10.93 -21.83
C GLU A 76 18.68 9.82 -22.27
N ILE A 77 18.44 8.77 -21.47
CA ILE A 77 17.52 7.66 -21.84
C ILE A 77 16.21 7.66 -21.00
N HIS A 78 16.00 8.64 -20.11
CA HIS A 78 14.83 8.71 -19.23
C HIS A 78 13.71 9.67 -19.69
N GLN A 79 13.37 9.67 -20.97
CA GLN A 79 12.12 10.32 -21.42
C GLN A 79 10.84 9.55 -21.01
N GLY A 80 10.97 8.41 -20.29
CA GLY A 80 9.86 7.64 -19.73
C GLY A 80 9.95 7.27 -18.23
N LYS A 81 10.88 7.84 -17.44
CA LYS A 81 11.13 7.43 -16.03
C LYS A 81 11.37 8.61 -15.06
N GLN A 82 10.64 9.72 -15.21
CA GLN A 82 10.55 10.77 -14.17
C GLN A 82 9.18 10.75 -13.48
N VAL A 83 8.73 9.56 -13.08
CA VAL A 83 7.43 9.36 -12.40
C VAL A 83 7.34 10.13 -11.08
N ASP A 84 8.48 10.37 -10.45
CA ASP A 84 8.70 11.16 -9.24
C ASP A 84 8.78 12.68 -9.48
N LYS A 85 8.79 13.13 -10.74
CA LYS A 85 8.80 14.56 -11.13
C LYS A 85 7.61 14.98 -11.98
N THR A 86 6.73 14.04 -12.32
CA THR A 86 5.55 14.29 -13.16
C THR A 86 4.39 14.80 -12.30
N PRO A 87 3.89 16.03 -12.50
CA PRO A 87 2.74 16.55 -11.77
C PRO A 87 1.54 15.60 -11.81
N GLY A 88 0.93 15.38 -10.64
CA GLY A 88 -0.23 14.53 -10.42
C GLY A 88 0.06 13.03 -10.42
N HIS A 89 1.26 12.60 -10.84
CA HIS A 89 1.63 11.19 -10.79
C HIS A 89 1.65 10.67 -9.33
N PRO A 90 1.19 9.44 -9.03
CA PRO A 90 1.11 8.96 -7.65
C PRO A 90 2.44 9.01 -6.88
N ALA A 91 3.55 8.67 -7.53
CA ALA A 91 4.89 8.81 -6.97
C ALA A 91 5.24 10.27 -6.61
N PHE A 92 4.99 11.21 -7.53
CA PHE A 92 5.20 12.64 -7.28
C PHE A 92 4.35 13.13 -6.11
N VAL A 93 3.05 12.82 -6.11
CA VAL A 93 2.13 13.19 -5.04
C VAL A 93 2.59 12.63 -3.70
N PHE A 94 3.04 11.36 -3.66
CA PHE A 94 3.55 10.72 -2.46
C PHE A 94 4.78 11.43 -1.89
N ILE A 95 5.75 11.80 -2.73
CA ILE A 95 6.91 12.61 -2.31
C ILE A 95 6.46 13.97 -1.78
N LYS A 96 5.54 14.64 -2.49
CA LYS A 96 5.08 15.98 -2.10
C LYS A 96 4.27 15.99 -0.81
N GLU A 97 3.51 14.95 -0.52
CA GLU A 97 2.90 14.79 0.80
C GLU A 97 3.97 14.69 1.90
N ASN A 98 5.05 13.96 1.66
CA ASN A 98 6.18 13.85 2.57
C ASN A 98 6.93 15.18 2.76
N GLU A 99 7.11 15.95 1.70
CA GLU A 99 7.64 17.32 1.79
C GLU A 99 6.71 18.23 2.59
N GLY A 100 5.40 18.21 2.30
CA GLY A 100 4.41 18.99 3.03
C GLY A 100 4.30 18.62 4.50
N LEU A 101 4.45 17.32 4.82
CA LEU A 101 4.52 16.84 6.19
C LEU A 101 5.77 17.35 6.91
N LYS A 102 6.94 17.34 6.26
CA LYS A 102 8.16 17.96 6.81
C LYS A 102 7.95 19.44 7.13
N VAL A 103 7.36 20.21 6.20
CA VAL A 103 7.03 21.62 6.41
C VAL A 103 6.08 21.81 7.59
N PHE A 104 5.05 20.97 7.71
CA PHE A 104 4.13 21.00 8.84
C PHE A 104 4.82 20.69 10.17
N LEU A 105 5.72 19.70 10.20
CA LEU A 105 6.49 19.32 11.39
C LEU A 105 7.43 20.45 11.84
N ASP A 106 8.15 21.06 10.89
CA ASP A 106 9.09 22.17 11.16
C ASP A 106 8.37 23.48 11.51
N GLY A 107 7.15 23.65 11.03
CA GLY A 107 6.32 24.83 11.23
C GLY A 107 5.34 24.71 12.40
N ASP A 108 4.08 24.45 12.07
CA ASP A 108 2.96 24.50 13.02
C ASP A 108 3.13 23.53 14.18
N PHE A 109 3.65 22.33 13.91
CA PHE A 109 3.91 21.33 14.94
C PHE A 109 4.97 21.80 15.94
N SER A 110 6.19 22.09 15.48
CA SER A 110 7.28 22.55 16.33
C SER A 110 6.89 23.79 17.15
N LYS A 111 6.21 24.77 16.53
CA LYS A 111 5.70 25.97 17.24
C LYS A 111 4.71 25.63 18.35
N ALA A 112 3.75 24.74 18.08
CA ALA A 112 2.76 24.35 19.09
C ALA A 112 3.39 23.57 20.25
N VAL A 113 4.35 22.68 19.96
CA VAL A 113 5.10 21.94 20.99
C VAL A 113 5.90 22.91 21.88
N GLN A 114 6.63 23.85 21.27
CA GLN A 114 7.42 24.86 22.01
C GLN A 114 6.55 25.80 22.85
N ALA A 115 5.44 26.28 22.28
CA ALA A 115 4.49 27.15 22.98
C ALA A 115 3.92 26.45 24.22
N TYR A 116 3.49 25.19 24.09
CA TYR A 116 3.00 24.41 25.21
C TYR A 116 4.07 24.18 26.28
N LYS A 117 5.29 23.78 25.88
CA LYS A 117 6.41 23.57 26.82
C LYS A 117 6.72 24.80 27.68
N THR A 118 6.55 25.99 27.09
CA THR A 118 6.83 27.27 27.75
C THR A 118 5.66 27.76 28.62
N GLN A 119 4.43 27.71 28.10
CA GLN A 119 3.27 28.37 28.73
C GLN A 119 2.50 27.44 29.65
N LYS A 120 2.29 26.18 29.25
CA LYS A 120 1.52 25.15 29.97
C LYS A 120 0.13 25.62 30.41
N ASP A 121 -0.53 26.43 29.58
CA ASP A 121 -1.88 26.93 29.79
C ASP A 121 -2.91 26.26 28.87
N GLU A 122 -4.20 26.54 29.09
CA GLU A 122 -5.28 25.92 28.33
C GLU A 122 -5.29 26.32 26.84
N GLU A 123 -4.80 27.50 26.47
CA GLU A 123 -4.77 27.93 25.07
C GLU A 123 -3.66 27.22 24.29
N SER A 124 -2.45 27.15 24.85
CA SER A 124 -1.35 26.39 24.28
C SER A 124 -1.68 24.89 24.20
N LYS A 125 -2.42 24.35 25.19
CA LYS A 125 -2.94 22.97 25.19
C LYS A 125 -3.88 22.73 24.01
N LYS A 126 -4.87 23.62 23.84
CA LYS A 126 -5.87 23.55 22.76
C LYS A 126 -5.21 23.65 21.39
N ASN A 127 -4.21 24.51 21.24
CA ASN A 127 -3.43 24.63 20.02
C ASN A 127 -2.64 23.34 19.71
N LEU A 128 -1.92 22.78 20.69
CA LEU A 128 -1.20 21.52 20.53
C LEU A 128 -2.14 20.37 20.14
N LEU A 129 -3.31 20.29 20.79
CA LEU A 129 -4.33 19.30 20.45
C LEU A 129 -4.85 19.46 19.01
N ALA A 130 -5.09 20.70 18.55
CA ALA A 130 -5.54 20.97 17.19
C ALA A 130 -4.49 20.58 16.14
N VAL A 131 -3.21 20.85 16.42
CA VAL A 131 -2.08 20.44 15.60
C VAL A 131 -1.94 18.92 15.55
N LEU A 132 -2.03 18.23 16.69
CA LEU A 132 -1.99 16.75 16.72
C LEU A 132 -3.15 16.11 15.96
N LYS A 133 -4.36 16.69 16.06
CA LYS A 133 -5.50 16.27 15.24
C LYS A 133 -5.25 16.48 13.76
N THR A 134 -4.52 17.55 13.39
CA THR A 134 -4.07 17.74 12.01
C THR A 134 -3.02 16.71 11.60
N LEU A 135 -2.03 16.42 12.46
CA LEU A 135 -1.04 15.34 12.24
C LEU A 135 -1.72 14.00 12.00
N SER A 136 -2.80 13.68 12.73
CA SER A 136 -3.53 12.41 12.57
C SER A 136 -4.10 12.17 11.17
N LYS A 137 -4.19 13.21 10.32
CA LYS A 137 -4.54 13.06 8.90
C LYS A 137 -3.49 12.25 8.11
N LEU A 138 -2.29 12.10 8.65
CA LEU A 138 -1.22 11.23 8.14
C LEU A 138 -1.68 9.78 7.93
N ASP A 139 -2.70 9.34 8.66
CA ASP A 139 -3.32 8.03 8.48
C ASP A 139 -3.74 7.77 7.02
N LYS A 140 -4.15 8.80 6.27
CA LYS A 140 -4.49 8.66 4.84
C LYS A 140 -3.28 8.27 3.99
N HIS A 141 -2.12 8.89 4.21
CA HIS A 141 -0.89 8.56 3.50
C HIS A 141 -0.46 7.13 3.80
N TYR A 142 -0.50 6.71 5.07
CA TYR A 142 -0.19 5.34 5.45
C TYR A 142 -1.19 4.33 4.88
N LEU A 143 -2.49 4.63 4.89
CA LEU A 143 -3.49 3.78 4.25
C LEU A 143 -3.24 3.61 2.74
N ARG A 144 -2.87 4.68 2.03
CA ARG A 144 -2.48 4.55 0.61
C ARG A 144 -1.21 3.73 0.46
N LYS A 145 -0.20 3.95 1.31
CA LYS A 145 1.03 3.15 1.30
C LYS A 145 0.75 1.65 1.48
N GLU A 146 -0.02 1.30 2.50
CA GLU A 146 -0.30 -0.06 2.92
C GLU A 146 -1.22 -0.82 1.95
N ASN A 147 -2.16 -0.12 1.33
CA ASN A 147 -3.20 -0.73 0.50
C ASN A 147 -2.95 -0.55 -1.00
N LEU A 148 -2.23 0.48 -1.43
CA LEU A 148 -1.98 0.76 -2.85
C LEU A 148 -0.54 0.45 -3.29
N PHE A 149 0.46 0.62 -2.43
CA PHE A 149 1.86 0.40 -2.83
C PHE A 149 2.41 -0.97 -2.43
N PHE A 150 2.26 -1.34 -1.15
CA PHE A 150 2.77 -2.62 -0.64
C PHE A 150 2.34 -3.86 -1.44
N PRO A 151 1.08 -3.97 -1.96
CA PRO A 151 0.69 -5.13 -2.75
C PRO A 151 1.56 -5.36 -4.00
N TYR A 152 2.11 -4.30 -4.61
CA TYR A 152 2.96 -4.46 -5.80
C TYR A 152 4.37 -4.94 -5.43
N LEU A 153 4.89 -4.55 -4.27
CA LEU A 153 6.16 -5.09 -3.75
C LEU A 153 6.00 -6.58 -3.41
N GLU A 154 4.91 -6.94 -2.76
CA GLU A 154 4.62 -8.33 -2.40
C GLU A 154 4.45 -9.21 -3.63
N LYS A 155 3.76 -8.72 -4.69
CA LYS A 155 3.66 -9.39 -5.99
C LYS A 155 5.02 -9.58 -6.66
N ALA A 156 5.98 -8.68 -6.40
CA ALA A 156 7.37 -8.80 -6.85
C ALA A 156 8.25 -9.67 -5.91
N GLY A 157 7.68 -10.30 -4.89
CA GLY A 157 8.40 -11.14 -3.91
C GLY A 157 9.05 -10.37 -2.75
N ILE A 158 8.85 -9.05 -2.67
CA ILE A 158 9.42 -8.18 -1.63
C ILE A 158 8.41 -8.01 -0.50
N THR A 159 8.43 -8.90 0.49
CA THR A 159 7.42 -8.96 1.56
C THR A 159 7.89 -8.39 2.91
N ALA A 160 9.20 -8.45 3.21
CA ALA A 160 9.73 -8.02 4.50
C ALA A 160 9.66 -6.49 4.73
N PRO A 161 10.08 -5.63 3.79
CA PRO A 161 10.01 -4.17 3.99
C PRO A 161 8.57 -3.65 4.20
N PRO A 162 7.56 -4.04 3.40
CA PRO A 162 6.16 -3.70 3.68
C PRO A 162 5.71 -4.03 5.10
N LYS A 163 6.01 -5.25 5.58
CA LYS A 163 5.61 -5.72 6.91
C LYS A 163 6.25 -4.91 8.03
N VAL A 164 7.54 -4.58 7.91
CA VAL A 164 8.26 -3.78 8.90
C VAL A 164 7.75 -2.34 8.90
N MET A 165 7.57 -1.73 7.73
CA MET A 165 7.07 -0.36 7.62
C MET A 165 5.66 -0.24 8.21
N TRP A 166 4.76 -1.18 7.90
CA TRP A 166 3.41 -1.20 8.48
C TRP A 166 3.44 -1.32 10.01
N GLY A 167 4.34 -2.15 10.56
CA GLY A 167 4.53 -2.24 12.01
C GLY A 167 4.88 -0.88 12.64
N VAL A 168 5.77 -0.12 12.00
CA VAL A 168 6.14 1.23 12.46
C VAL A 168 4.99 2.23 12.26
N ASP A 169 4.23 2.15 11.16
CA ASP A 169 3.04 2.99 10.95
C ASP A 169 2.01 2.81 12.07
N ASP A 170 1.83 1.57 12.53
CA ASP A 170 0.98 1.25 13.67
C ASP A 170 1.50 1.83 15.00
N GLU A 171 2.80 1.78 15.25
CA GLU A 171 3.40 2.44 16.43
C GLU A 171 3.16 3.95 16.41
N ILE A 172 3.35 4.59 15.26
CA ILE A 172 3.12 6.02 15.06
C ILE A 172 1.64 6.36 15.29
N ARG A 173 0.71 5.55 14.76
CA ARG A 173 -0.74 5.69 15.00
C ARG A 173 -1.08 5.62 16.48
N ASP A 174 -0.51 4.65 17.18
CA ASP A 174 -0.78 4.43 18.60
C ASP A 174 -0.21 5.58 19.45
N LEU A 175 0.98 6.10 19.09
CA LEU A 175 1.58 7.27 19.73
C LEU A 175 0.71 8.52 19.60
N TRP A 176 0.29 8.92 18.38
CA TRP A 176 -0.52 10.14 18.27
C TRP A 176 -1.88 9.98 18.95
N LYS A 177 -2.48 8.78 18.93
CA LYS A 177 -3.76 8.52 19.62
C LYS A 177 -3.60 8.64 21.13
N LEU A 178 -2.51 8.10 21.67
CA LEU A 178 -2.17 8.19 23.08
C LEU A 178 -2.00 9.65 23.52
N VAL A 179 -1.20 10.43 22.77
CA VAL A 179 -0.94 11.84 23.10
C VAL A 179 -2.22 12.67 23.00
N ILE A 180 -3.03 12.50 21.94
CA ILE A 180 -4.32 13.18 21.77
C ILE A 180 -5.25 12.86 22.94
N ARG A 181 -5.44 11.57 23.26
CA ARG A 181 -6.33 11.14 24.35
C ARG A 181 -5.88 11.69 25.70
N THR A 182 -4.58 11.69 25.95
CA THR A 182 -4.01 12.19 27.20
C THR A 182 -4.23 13.68 27.35
N LEU A 183 -4.02 14.45 26.28
CA LEU A 183 -4.32 15.89 26.23
C LEU A 183 -5.82 16.21 26.36
N GLU A 184 -6.71 15.35 25.86
CA GLU A 184 -8.16 15.55 25.99
C GLU A 184 -8.66 15.29 27.42
N THR A 185 -8.02 14.36 28.13
CA THR A 185 -8.48 13.88 29.45
C THR A 185 -7.72 14.49 30.63
N SER A 186 -6.49 14.95 30.39
CA SER A 186 -5.60 15.54 31.39
C SER A 186 -4.88 16.74 30.80
N SER A 187 -4.20 17.53 31.63
CA SER A 187 -3.26 18.56 31.16
C SER A 187 -1.81 18.06 31.20
N GLU A 188 -1.61 16.74 31.27
CA GLU A 188 -0.29 16.13 31.16
C GLU A 188 0.13 16.07 29.69
N VAL A 189 1.35 16.51 29.40
CA VAL A 189 1.98 16.25 28.11
C VAL A 189 3.03 15.19 28.27
N LEU A 190 2.82 14.13 27.49
CA LEU A 190 3.73 13.02 27.30
C LEU A 190 4.91 13.48 26.43
N GLU A 191 5.82 14.26 27.00
CA GLU A 191 6.92 14.90 26.25
C GLU A 191 7.83 13.87 25.56
N ALA A 192 8.07 12.72 26.20
CA ALA A 192 8.88 11.64 25.63
C ALA A 192 8.16 10.98 24.45
N GLU A 193 6.87 10.71 24.57
CA GLU A 193 6.03 10.12 23.53
C GLU A 193 5.84 11.09 22.35
N LEU A 194 5.75 12.39 22.62
CA LEU A 194 5.65 13.43 21.60
C LEU A 194 6.96 13.55 20.81
N ALA A 195 8.11 13.52 21.49
CA ALA A 195 9.41 13.51 20.84
C ALA A 195 9.62 12.23 20.02
N LYS A 196 9.25 11.07 20.57
CA LYS A 196 9.28 9.78 19.87
C LYS A 196 8.37 9.77 18.64
N LEU A 197 7.17 10.34 18.75
CA LEU A 197 6.25 10.48 17.64
C LEU A 197 6.88 11.29 16.49
N GLU A 198 7.44 12.47 16.79
CA GLU A 198 8.11 13.29 15.79
C GLU A 198 9.29 12.55 15.13
N GLU A 199 10.15 11.92 15.94
CA GLU A 199 11.29 11.15 15.47
C GLU A 199 10.87 10.02 14.52
N GLN A 200 9.87 9.21 14.91
CA GLN A 200 9.40 8.09 14.10
C GLN A 200 8.74 8.58 12.80
N VAL A 201 7.96 9.66 12.83
CA VAL A 201 7.36 10.24 11.61
C VAL A 201 8.45 10.70 10.65
N ARG A 202 9.44 11.47 11.11
CA ARG A 202 10.56 11.92 10.25
C ARG A 202 11.36 10.74 9.69
N SER A 203 11.64 9.76 10.54
CA SER A 203 12.35 8.54 10.15
C SER A 203 11.55 7.71 9.14
N MET A 204 10.22 7.73 9.17
CA MET A 204 9.38 7.07 8.16
C MET A 204 9.43 7.80 6.82
N ILE A 205 9.35 9.14 6.82
CA ILE A 205 9.48 9.95 5.59
C ILE A 205 10.79 9.63 4.85
N ASP A 206 11.90 9.51 5.58
CA ASP A 206 13.19 9.22 4.97
C ASP A 206 13.27 7.79 4.41
N LYS A 207 12.66 6.81 5.10
CA LYS A 207 12.55 5.43 4.56
C LYS A 207 11.64 5.38 3.33
N GLU A 208 10.56 6.13 3.34
CA GLU A 208 9.61 6.18 2.24
C GLU A 208 10.25 6.77 0.98
N ASN A 209 10.93 7.91 1.11
CA ASN A 209 11.55 8.59 -0.03
C ASN A 209 12.79 7.84 -0.56
N ASN A 210 13.63 7.30 0.32
CA ASN A 210 14.93 6.77 -0.07
C ASN A 210 14.96 5.25 -0.26
N ILE A 211 13.95 4.52 0.23
CA ILE A 211 13.92 3.05 0.17
C ILE A 211 12.64 2.58 -0.51
N LEU A 212 11.46 2.96 0.02
CA LEU A 212 10.19 2.48 -0.51
C LEU A 212 9.96 2.88 -1.96
N LEU A 213 10.11 4.17 -2.27
CA LEU A 213 9.78 4.69 -3.59
C LEU A 213 10.71 4.12 -4.69
N PRO A 214 12.04 4.04 -4.51
CA PRO A 214 12.90 3.35 -5.47
C PRO A 214 12.51 1.89 -5.71
N MET A 215 12.12 1.14 -4.66
CA MET A 215 11.65 -0.24 -4.83
C MET A 215 10.37 -0.30 -5.68
N LEU A 216 9.41 0.61 -5.43
CA LEU A 216 8.17 0.68 -6.19
C LEU A 216 8.43 1.04 -7.66
N GLN A 217 9.31 2.01 -7.93
CA GLN A 217 9.70 2.37 -9.29
C GLN A 217 10.36 1.21 -10.04
N GLY A 218 11.05 0.32 -9.31
CA GLY A 218 11.66 -0.89 -9.87
C GLY A 218 10.67 -2.00 -10.23
N CYS A 219 9.48 -2.04 -9.60
CA CYS A 219 8.54 -3.15 -9.76
C CYS A 219 7.17 -2.77 -10.33
N MET A 220 6.78 -1.50 -10.33
CA MET A 220 5.48 -1.04 -10.83
C MET A 220 5.56 -0.55 -12.27
N ASP A 221 4.68 -1.07 -13.12
CA ASP A 221 4.47 -0.60 -14.48
C ASP A 221 3.43 0.54 -14.56
N GLY A 222 3.19 1.07 -15.76
CA GLY A 222 2.23 2.16 -15.97
C GLY A 222 0.80 1.81 -15.55
N ASP A 223 0.40 0.54 -15.68
CA ASP A 223 -0.93 0.07 -15.31
C ASP A 223 -1.12 0.02 -13.79
N ALA A 224 -0.08 -0.40 -13.07
CA ALA A 224 -0.02 -0.33 -11.62
C ALA A 224 -0.13 1.12 -11.15
N TRP A 225 0.64 2.05 -11.72
CA TRP A 225 0.57 3.48 -11.37
C TRP A 225 -0.79 4.10 -11.67
N LEU A 226 -1.41 3.76 -12.81
CA LEU A 226 -2.78 4.19 -13.13
C LEU A 226 -3.80 3.68 -12.10
N THR A 227 -3.68 2.42 -11.69
CA THR A 227 -4.56 1.82 -10.67
C THR A 227 -4.43 2.54 -9.34
N VAL A 228 -3.19 2.82 -8.90
CA VAL A 228 -2.95 3.61 -7.69
C VAL A 228 -3.53 5.02 -7.84
N GLY A 229 -3.34 5.68 -8.98
CA GLY A 229 -3.86 7.02 -9.25
C GLY A 229 -5.38 7.09 -9.10
N ARG A 230 -6.10 6.10 -9.64
CA ARG A 230 -7.56 5.97 -9.49
C ARG A 230 -7.96 5.78 -8.03
N ASP A 231 -7.42 4.75 -7.38
CA ASP A 231 -7.89 4.30 -6.06
C ASP A 231 -7.41 5.23 -4.93
N SER A 232 -6.43 6.11 -5.18
CA SER A 232 -5.95 7.10 -4.20
C SER A 232 -7.03 8.09 -3.78
N GLY A 233 -7.97 8.43 -4.67
CA GLY A 233 -9.07 9.34 -4.36
C GLY A 233 -10.02 8.82 -3.27
N ASP A 234 -10.26 7.51 -3.23
CA ASP A 234 -11.14 6.87 -2.26
C ASP A 234 -10.58 6.90 -0.84
N ILE A 235 -9.26 6.82 -0.69
CA ILE A 235 -8.57 6.93 0.61
C ILE A 235 -8.34 8.41 0.96
N GLY A 236 -7.96 9.20 -0.04
CA GLY A 236 -7.66 10.62 0.07
C GLY A 236 -6.19 10.95 0.36
N TYR A 237 -5.95 12.26 0.46
CA TYR A 237 -4.61 12.84 0.56
C TYR A 237 -4.42 13.65 1.85
N CYS A 238 -3.17 13.91 2.23
CA CYS A 238 -2.82 14.75 3.36
C CYS A 238 -1.51 15.54 3.10
N PHE A 239 -1.45 16.78 3.58
CA PHE A 239 -0.27 17.66 3.49
C PHE A 239 0.20 18.07 2.08
N ASN A 240 -0.51 17.71 1.00
CA ASN A 240 -0.21 18.13 -0.38
C ASN A 240 -1.09 19.25 -0.95
N GLY A 241 -2.16 19.67 -0.25
CA GLY A 241 -3.21 20.51 -0.85
C GLY A 241 -2.78 21.89 -1.35
N GLY A 242 -1.64 22.42 -0.90
CA GLY A 242 -1.07 23.70 -1.33
C GLY A 242 0.18 23.57 -2.19
N ILE A 243 0.55 22.36 -2.62
CA ILE A 243 1.77 22.10 -3.38
C ILE A 243 1.41 21.97 -4.86
N GLU A 244 1.99 22.83 -5.69
CA GLU A 244 1.79 22.83 -7.13
C GLU A 244 2.14 21.46 -7.74
N GLY A 245 1.22 20.94 -8.56
CA GLY A 245 1.36 19.65 -9.20
C GLY A 245 1.09 18.45 -8.30
N ALA A 246 0.83 18.64 -7.00
CA ALA A 246 0.55 17.54 -6.08
C ALA A 246 -0.82 17.65 -5.40
N SER A 247 -1.61 18.67 -5.72
CA SER A 247 -2.95 18.81 -5.15
C SER A 247 -3.85 17.63 -5.53
N PRO A 248 -4.93 17.35 -4.78
CA PRO A 248 -5.91 16.33 -5.16
C PRO A 248 -6.48 16.55 -6.58
N SER A 249 -6.63 17.81 -7.02
CA SER A 249 -7.04 18.14 -8.38
C SER A 249 -5.97 17.79 -9.42
N ASP A 250 -4.69 18.00 -9.12
CA ASP A 250 -3.59 17.61 -10.01
C ASP A 250 -3.53 16.09 -10.17
N ALA A 251 -3.65 15.36 -9.07
CA ALA A 251 -3.70 13.89 -9.07
C ALA A 251 -4.88 13.36 -9.89
N THR A 252 -6.07 13.96 -9.71
CA THR A 252 -7.26 13.60 -10.48
C THR A 252 -7.09 13.90 -11.97
N THR A 253 -6.48 15.03 -12.31
CA THR A 253 -6.23 15.45 -13.70
C THR A 253 -5.25 14.50 -14.38
N TRP A 254 -4.15 14.17 -13.71
CA TRP A 254 -3.18 13.21 -14.20
C TRP A 254 -3.81 11.84 -14.47
N TYR A 255 -4.61 11.32 -13.52
CA TYR A 255 -5.29 10.04 -13.68
C TYR A 255 -6.22 10.07 -14.90
N ARG A 256 -7.12 11.06 -14.99
CA ARG A 256 -8.11 11.15 -16.09
C ARG A 256 -7.45 11.23 -17.46
N TRP A 257 -6.39 12.03 -17.59
CA TRP A 257 -5.65 12.12 -18.84
C TRP A 257 -5.04 10.75 -19.19
N ASN A 258 -4.23 10.18 -18.31
CA ASN A 258 -3.50 8.95 -18.63
C ASN A 258 -4.46 7.76 -18.83
N ALA A 259 -5.56 7.70 -18.07
CA ALA A 259 -6.63 6.73 -18.30
C ALA A 259 -7.25 6.88 -19.70
N SER A 260 -7.55 8.10 -20.14
CA SER A 260 -8.06 8.37 -21.50
C SER A 260 -7.09 7.94 -22.59
N MET A 261 -5.81 8.31 -22.45
CA MET A 261 -4.76 7.96 -23.41
C MET A 261 -4.49 6.45 -23.49
N SER A 262 -4.69 5.73 -22.39
CA SER A 262 -4.56 4.27 -22.34
C SER A 262 -5.84 3.52 -22.74
N GLY A 263 -6.94 4.22 -23.07
CA GLY A 263 -8.25 3.59 -23.34
C GLY A 263 -8.85 2.90 -22.11
N LYS A 264 -8.48 3.40 -20.92
CA LYS A 264 -8.80 2.86 -19.59
C LYS A 264 -9.60 3.85 -18.75
N GLU A 265 -10.39 4.71 -19.38
CA GLU A 265 -11.25 5.71 -18.71
C GLU A 265 -12.07 5.08 -17.59
N ASP A 266 -12.41 3.80 -17.75
CA ASP A 266 -12.72 2.86 -16.68
C ASP A 266 -11.93 1.56 -16.90
N TYR A 267 -10.77 1.37 -16.24
CA TYR A 267 -10.21 0.00 -16.12
C TYR A 267 -11.09 -0.81 -15.16
N ALA A 268 -12.32 -1.08 -15.57
CA ALA A 268 -12.90 -2.39 -15.32
C ALA A 268 -12.02 -3.38 -16.13
N PRO A 269 -11.56 -4.50 -15.54
CA PRO A 269 -11.02 -5.57 -16.37
C PRO A 269 -12.04 -5.80 -17.50
N LYS A 270 -11.57 -5.91 -18.75
CA LYS A 270 -12.47 -6.23 -19.87
C LYS A 270 -13.29 -7.43 -19.43
N GLN A 271 -14.56 -7.19 -19.11
CA GLN A 271 -15.50 -8.26 -18.86
C GLN A 271 -15.71 -8.87 -20.24
N GLU A 272 -14.96 -9.91 -20.55
CA GLU A 272 -15.41 -10.80 -21.61
C GLU A 272 -16.79 -11.27 -21.16
N ASN A 273 -17.82 -10.90 -21.94
CA ASN A 273 -19.18 -11.37 -21.73
C ASN A 273 -19.18 -12.89 -21.86
N THR A 274 -18.91 -13.55 -20.75
CA THR A 274 -18.75 -15.00 -20.62
C THR A 274 -20.11 -15.58 -20.30
N GLY A 275 -21.03 -15.50 -21.27
CA GLY A 275 -22.33 -16.18 -21.18
C GLY A 275 -23.14 -15.86 -19.92
N GLU A 276 -24.11 -16.73 -19.67
CA GLU A 276 -24.99 -16.67 -18.50
C GLU A 276 -24.38 -17.48 -17.35
N ILE A 277 -24.36 -16.91 -16.13
CA ILE A 277 -23.94 -17.61 -14.91
C ILE A 277 -25.15 -18.37 -14.40
N VAL A 278 -25.10 -19.70 -14.46
CA VAL A 278 -26.17 -20.59 -14.00
C VAL A 278 -25.84 -21.12 -12.61
N LEU A 279 -26.69 -20.80 -11.64
CA LEU A 279 -26.67 -21.29 -10.26
C LEU A 279 -27.79 -22.30 -10.04
N PRO A 280 -27.72 -23.17 -9.01
CA PRO A 280 -28.80 -24.14 -8.73
C PRO A 280 -30.19 -23.51 -8.55
N SER A 281 -30.25 -22.26 -8.05
CA SER A 281 -31.48 -21.54 -7.74
C SER A 281 -31.84 -20.44 -8.74
N GLY A 282 -31.12 -20.28 -9.85
CA GLY A 282 -31.38 -19.21 -10.81
C GLY A 282 -30.22 -18.95 -11.77
N HIS A 283 -30.33 -17.90 -12.56
CA HIS A 283 -29.31 -17.50 -13.50
C HIS A 283 -29.21 -15.97 -13.54
N MET A 284 -28.05 -15.45 -13.90
CA MET A 284 -27.79 -14.03 -14.05
C MET A 284 -26.61 -13.82 -14.98
N ASN A 285 -26.54 -12.67 -15.64
CA ASN A 285 -25.32 -12.26 -16.31
C ASN A 285 -24.31 -11.66 -15.31
N LEU A 286 -23.09 -11.41 -15.77
CA LEU A 286 -22.02 -10.88 -14.91
C LEU A 286 -22.32 -9.48 -14.36
N GLU A 287 -23.00 -8.63 -15.14
CA GLU A 287 -23.38 -7.28 -14.72
C GLU A 287 -24.41 -7.33 -13.59
N GLU A 288 -25.43 -8.18 -13.71
CA GLU A 288 -26.44 -8.43 -12.68
C GLU A 288 -25.82 -8.95 -11.38
N LEU A 289 -24.93 -9.95 -11.47
CA LEU A 289 -24.21 -10.48 -10.31
C LEU A 289 -23.38 -9.40 -9.63
N THR A 290 -22.65 -8.60 -10.41
CA THR A 290 -21.79 -7.52 -9.91
C THR A 290 -22.61 -6.49 -9.13
N TRP A 291 -23.69 -6.00 -9.72
CA TRP A 291 -24.52 -4.99 -9.07
C TRP A 291 -25.35 -5.53 -7.92
N MET A 292 -25.79 -6.79 -7.97
CA MET A 292 -26.43 -7.45 -6.83
C MET A 292 -25.49 -7.47 -5.61
N LEU A 293 -24.24 -7.92 -5.79
CA LEU A 293 -23.25 -7.98 -4.71
C LEU A 293 -22.89 -6.58 -4.18
N ASN A 294 -22.79 -5.58 -5.05
CA ASN A 294 -22.53 -4.19 -4.67
C ASN A 294 -23.72 -3.50 -3.96
N THR A 295 -24.92 -4.09 -4.02
CA THR A 295 -26.15 -3.56 -3.40
C THR A 295 -26.44 -4.19 -2.04
N LEU A 296 -25.68 -5.22 -1.64
CA LEU A 296 -25.84 -5.83 -0.32
C LEU A 296 -25.63 -4.78 0.81
N PRO A 297 -26.39 -4.87 1.92
CA PRO A 297 -26.30 -3.91 3.02
C PRO A 297 -24.96 -3.96 3.78
N GLY A 298 -24.16 -5.01 3.55
CA GLY A 298 -22.81 -5.16 4.09
C GLY A 298 -21.80 -5.40 2.98
N ASP A 299 -20.55 -5.05 3.27
CA ASP A 299 -19.41 -5.28 2.40
C ASP A 299 -18.99 -6.75 2.49
N VAL A 300 -18.74 -7.36 1.34
CA VAL A 300 -18.31 -8.74 1.23
C VAL A 300 -16.87 -8.79 0.72
N THR A 301 -16.02 -9.58 1.37
CA THR A 301 -14.71 -9.98 0.84
C THR A 301 -14.65 -11.50 0.77
N PHE A 302 -14.29 -12.07 -0.38
CA PHE A 302 -14.06 -13.51 -0.52
C PHE A 302 -12.58 -13.82 -0.68
N VAL A 303 -12.11 -14.76 0.12
CA VAL A 303 -10.75 -15.30 0.13
C VAL A 303 -10.81 -16.75 -0.30
N GLY A 304 -9.98 -17.15 -1.27
CA GLY A 304 -9.94 -18.52 -1.77
C GLY A 304 -9.29 -19.50 -0.80
N ALA A 305 -9.35 -20.80 -1.11
CA ALA A 305 -8.73 -21.85 -0.30
C ALA A 305 -7.20 -21.74 -0.19
N ASP A 306 -6.57 -21.03 -1.13
CA ASP A 306 -5.14 -20.68 -1.17
C ASP A 306 -4.80 -19.40 -0.38
N ASP A 307 -5.73 -18.90 0.44
CA ASP A 307 -5.57 -17.72 1.32
C ASP A 307 -5.31 -16.41 0.57
N THR A 308 -5.67 -16.34 -0.72
CA THR A 308 -5.60 -15.11 -1.52
C THR A 308 -6.96 -14.46 -1.68
N VAL A 309 -7.01 -13.13 -1.62
CA VAL A 309 -8.23 -12.36 -1.85
C VAL A 309 -8.67 -12.51 -3.31
N ARG A 310 -9.89 -13.00 -3.52
CA ARG A 310 -10.45 -13.25 -4.86
C ARG A 310 -11.42 -12.16 -5.31
N TYR A 311 -12.15 -11.60 -4.36
CA TYR A 311 -13.22 -10.66 -4.65
C TYR A 311 -13.50 -9.77 -3.43
N PHE A 312 -13.94 -8.54 -3.68
CA PHE A 312 -14.63 -7.72 -2.69
C PHE A 312 -15.74 -6.92 -3.37
N SER A 313 -16.81 -6.59 -2.64
CA SER A 313 -17.89 -5.75 -3.14
C SER A 313 -17.51 -4.27 -3.13
N GLU A 314 -17.89 -3.56 -4.18
CA GLU A 314 -17.63 -2.12 -4.39
C GLU A 314 -18.86 -1.29 -3.99
N GLY A 315 -19.42 -1.56 -2.80
CA GLY A 315 -20.55 -0.81 -2.25
C GLY A 315 -20.24 0.68 -2.08
N LYS A 316 -21.28 1.52 -2.07
CA LYS A 316 -21.12 2.99 -1.90
C LYS A 316 -20.69 3.38 -0.48
N ASP A 317 -21.18 2.66 0.53
CA ASP A 317 -21.05 3.03 1.94
C ASP A 317 -20.10 2.10 2.73
N ARG A 318 -18.96 1.75 2.11
CA ARG A 318 -18.02 0.78 2.69
C ARG A 318 -17.50 1.21 4.07
N VAL A 319 -17.51 0.29 5.03
CA VAL A 319 -17.01 0.54 6.38
C VAL A 319 -15.48 0.59 6.39
N PHE A 320 -14.85 -0.31 5.65
CA PHE A 320 -13.41 -0.35 5.43
C PHE A 320 -13.12 -0.21 3.94
N PRO A 321 -12.39 0.83 3.51
CA PRO A 321 -12.05 0.98 2.10
C PRO A 321 -11.20 -0.21 1.65
N ARG A 322 -11.54 -0.74 0.47
CA ARG A 322 -10.79 -1.77 -0.24
C ARG A 322 -10.41 -1.24 -1.61
N THR A 323 -9.21 -1.54 -2.04
CA THR A 323 -8.64 -1.06 -3.31
C THR A 323 -8.43 -2.26 -4.22
N ARG A 324 -8.53 -2.10 -5.54
CA ARG A 324 -8.45 -3.28 -6.45
C ARG A 324 -7.08 -3.97 -6.39
N SER A 325 -6.05 -3.26 -5.92
CA SER A 325 -4.70 -3.79 -5.65
C SER A 325 -4.67 -4.99 -4.70
N ILE A 326 -5.68 -5.15 -3.82
CA ILE A 326 -5.73 -6.28 -2.88
C ILE A 326 -6.11 -7.61 -3.56
N VAL A 327 -6.72 -7.58 -4.74
CA VAL A 327 -7.08 -8.81 -5.44
C VAL A 327 -5.81 -9.58 -5.81
N GLY A 328 -5.76 -10.84 -5.41
CA GLY A 328 -4.60 -11.73 -5.49
C GLY A 328 -3.59 -11.55 -4.35
N ARG A 329 -3.81 -10.63 -3.40
CA ARG A 329 -2.96 -10.47 -2.21
C ARG A 329 -3.30 -11.56 -1.20
N GLU A 330 -2.28 -12.13 -0.57
CA GLU A 330 -2.44 -13.08 0.53
C GLU A 330 -3.05 -12.38 1.75
N VAL A 331 -4.01 -13.03 2.40
CA VAL A 331 -4.74 -12.46 3.55
C VAL A 331 -3.80 -12.07 4.69
N ALA A 332 -2.73 -12.83 4.90
CA ALA A 332 -1.70 -12.52 5.87
C ALA A 332 -1.07 -11.13 5.64
N HIS A 333 -0.92 -10.73 4.37
CA HIS A 333 -0.37 -9.43 4.00
C HIS A 333 -1.42 -8.31 4.03
N CYS A 334 -2.71 -8.61 4.07
CA CYS A 334 -3.78 -7.61 4.19
C CYS A 334 -3.97 -7.07 5.61
N HIS A 335 -3.27 -7.61 6.60
CA HIS A 335 -3.48 -7.31 8.00
C HIS A 335 -2.20 -6.82 8.69
N PRO A 336 -2.30 -5.88 9.65
CA PRO A 336 -1.14 -5.46 10.41
C PRO A 336 -0.58 -6.63 11.25
N PRO A 337 0.73 -6.62 11.59
CA PRO A 337 1.39 -7.72 12.30
C PRO A 337 0.72 -8.11 13.62
N LYS A 338 0.10 -7.15 14.32
CA LYS A 338 -0.58 -7.37 15.61
C LYS A 338 -1.83 -8.24 15.51
N SER A 339 -2.54 -8.19 14.39
CA SER A 339 -3.76 -8.99 14.16
C SER A 339 -3.49 -10.28 13.39
N LEU A 340 -2.31 -10.40 12.75
CA LEU A 340 -1.99 -11.51 11.86
C LEU A 340 -2.21 -12.89 12.52
N LYS A 341 -1.73 -13.10 13.75
CA LYS A 341 -1.89 -14.37 14.47
C LYS A 341 -3.35 -14.77 14.69
N VAL A 342 -4.23 -13.80 14.88
CA VAL A 342 -5.67 -14.04 15.08
C VAL A 342 -6.30 -14.49 13.76
N VAL A 343 -5.92 -13.83 12.66
CA VAL A 343 -6.41 -14.15 11.30
C VAL A 343 -5.90 -15.53 10.86
N GLU A 344 -4.61 -15.80 11.00
CA GLU A 344 -4.01 -17.11 10.67
C GLU A 344 -4.70 -18.24 11.43
N LYS A 345 -4.89 -18.07 12.74
CA LYS A 345 -5.59 -19.07 13.56
C LYS A 345 -7.03 -19.27 13.11
N LEU A 346 -7.74 -18.20 12.77
CA LEU A 346 -9.13 -18.30 12.31
C LEU A 346 -9.22 -19.06 10.98
N VAL A 347 -8.34 -18.76 10.03
CA VAL A 347 -8.24 -19.48 8.75
C VAL A 347 -7.89 -20.94 8.98
N GLU A 348 -6.96 -21.24 9.90
CA GLU A 348 -6.60 -22.62 10.26
C GLU A 348 -7.80 -23.37 10.87
N ASP A 349 -8.54 -22.75 11.78
CA ASP A 349 -9.74 -23.33 12.40
C ASP A 349 -10.83 -23.61 11.36
N PHE A 350 -11.00 -22.73 10.37
CA PHE A 350 -11.91 -22.96 9.25
C PHE A 350 -11.40 -24.09 8.35
N LYS A 351 -10.13 -24.10 7.94
CA LYS A 351 -9.59 -25.19 7.11
C LYS A 351 -9.73 -26.56 7.78
N ALA A 352 -9.52 -26.62 9.08
CA ALA A 352 -9.63 -27.85 9.87
C ALA A 352 -11.06 -28.28 10.25
N GLY A 353 -12.08 -27.48 9.90
CA GLY A 353 -13.47 -27.79 10.26
C GLY A 353 -13.79 -27.61 11.75
N ARG A 354 -12.96 -26.87 12.50
CA ARG A 354 -13.18 -26.59 13.92
C ARG A 354 -14.21 -25.49 14.16
N LYS A 355 -14.37 -24.60 13.17
CA LYS A 355 -15.37 -23.53 13.14
C LYS A 355 -15.96 -23.39 11.75
N ASP A 356 -17.19 -22.91 11.70
CA ASP A 356 -17.86 -22.51 10.46
C ASP A 356 -18.11 -21.00 10.39
N SER A 357 -18.07 -20.31 11.52
CA SER A 357 -18.16 -18.86 11.58
C SER A 357 -17.45 -18.26 12.80
N GLU A 358 -17.15 -16.97 12.71
CA GLU A 358 -16.66 -16.14 13.81
C GLU A 358 -17.17 -14.71 13.64
N SER A 359 -17.41 -13.99 14.73
CA SER A 359 -17.95 -12.62 14.69
C SER A 359 -17.22 -11.68 15.63
N PHE A 360 -16.91 -10.49 15.12
CA PHE A 360 -16.32 -9.40 15.86
C PHE A 360 -17.21 -8.17 15.74
N TRP A 361 -17.23 -7.35 16.78
CA TRP A 361 -17.94 -6.08 16.75
C TRP A 361 -17.13 -4.99 17.41
N LEU A 362 -17.26 -3.76 16.90
CA LEU A 362 -16.60 -2.61 17.49
C LEU A 362 -17.45 -1.34 17.39
N GLN A 363 -17.33 -0.48 18.40
CA GLN A 363 -17.90 0.87 18.39
C GLN A 363 -16.87 1.83 17.79
N LYS A 364 -17.23 2.51 16.69
CA LYS A 364 -16.39 3.53 16.04
C LYS A 364 -17.16 4.85 15.98
N GLY A 365 -16.96 5.70 16.98
CA GLY A 365 -17.74 6.93 17.14
C GLY A 365 -19.21 6.58 17.36
N THR A 366 -20.10 7.10 16.52
CA THR A 366 -21.54 6.79 16.56
C THR A 366 -21.93 5.50 15.84
N LYS A 367 -21.00 4.87 15.10
CA LYS A 367 -21.25 3.66 14.30
C LYS A 367 -20.95 2.39 15.10
N PHE A 368 -21.78 1.37 14.93
CA PHE A 368 -21.57 0.04 15.48
C PHE A 368 -21.32 -0.93 14.32
N ILE A 369 -20.07 -1.38 14.21
CA ILE A 369 -19.61 -2.20 13.09
C ILE A 369 -19.64 -3.66 13.52
N LEU A 370 -20.27 -4.51 12.72
CA LEU A 370 -20.29 -5.96 12.84
C LEU A 370 -19.47 -6.57 11.70
N ILE A 371 -18.48 -7.39 12.04
CA ILE A 371 -17.61 -8.10 11.11
C ILE A 371 -17.83 -9.60 11.34
N ARG A 372 -18.21 -10.33 10.30
CA ARG A 372 -18.50 -11.77 10.36
C ARG A 372 -17.63 -12.50 9.36
N TYR A 373 -17.06 -13.61 9.79
CA TYR A 373 -16.31 -14.52 8.93
C TYR A 373 -17.04 -15.85 8.85
N PHE A 374 -17.11 -16.44 7.66
CA PHE A 374 -17.73 -17.73 7.42
C PHE A 374 -16.79 -18.63 6.62
N ALA A 375 -16.68 -19.90 7.02
CA ALA A 375 -16.03 -20.91 6.20
C ALA A 375 -16.96 -21.25 5.02
N VAL A 376 -16.50 -21.02 3.80
CA VAL A 376 -17.25 -21.39 2.59
C VAL A 376 -16.92 -22.84 2.29
N ARG A 377 -17.95 -23.70 2.22
CA ARG A 377 -17.82 -25.12 1.89
C ARG A 377 -18.80 -25.53 0.81
N ASN A 378 -18.44 -26.51 0.00
CA ASN A 378 -19.40 -27.15 -0.91
C ASN A 378 -20.23 -28.24 -0.22
N GLU A 379 -21.09 -28.90 -0.99
CA GLU A 379 -21.96 -29.99 -0.52
C GLU A 379 -21.19 -31.19 0.07
N ASN A 380 -19.92 -31.38 -0.31
CA ASN A 380 -19.04 -32.42 0.21
C ASN A 380 -18.27 -31.97 1.48
N ALA A 381 -18.62 -30.83 2.07
CA ALA A 381 -17.92 -30.17 3.17
C ALA A 381 -16.45 -29.76 2.85
N GLU A 382 -16.06 -29.73 1.57
CA GLU A 382 -14.74 -29.28 1.16
C GLU A 382 -14.62 -27.77 1.36
N TYR A 383 -13.53 -27.34 1.97
CA TYR A 383 -13.25 -25.92 2.21
C TYR A 383 -12.90 -25.21 0.91
N LEU A 384 -13.68 -24.20 0.55
CA LEU A 384 -13.48 -23.36 -0.65
C LEU A 384 -12.85 -22.01 -0.33
N GLY A 385 -12.88 -21.56 0.93
CA GLY A 385 -12.38 -20.25 1.31
C GLY A 385 -13.06 -19.63 2.53
N VAL A 386 -12.82 -18.33 2.73
CA VAL A 386 -13.47 -17.51 3.77
C VAL A 386 -14.30 -16.41 3.14
N LEU A 387 -15.52 -16.24 3.63
CA LEU A 387 -16.34 -15.07 3.36
C LEU A 387 -16.28 -14.12 4.57
N GLU A 388 -15.75 -12.92 4.37
CA GLU A 388 -15.87 -11.81 5.32
C GLU A 388 -17.09 -10.96 4.94
N VAL A 389 -17.92 -10.60 5.92
CA VAL A 389 -19.04 -9.68 5.78
C VAL A 389 -18.92 -8.58 6.83
N THR A 390 -18.79 -7.33 6.40
CA THR A 390 -18.74 -6.15 7.30
C THR A 390 -19.98 -5.29 7.12
N GLU A 391 -20.64 -4.93 8.22
CA GLU A 391 -21.88 -4.16 8.18
C GLU A 391 -21.90 -3.09 9.29
N GLU A 392 -22.42 -1.91 8.97
CA GLU A 392 -22.73 -0.86 9.95
C GLU A 392 -24.17 -1.07 10.43
N ILE A 393 -24.35 -1.55 11.66
CA ILE A 393 -25.65 -2.03 12.16
C ILE A 393 -26.29 -1.11 13.19
N SER A 394 -25.87 0.15 13.31
CA SER A 394 -26.46 1.07 14.30
C SER A 394 -27.96 1.25 14.09
N SER A 395 -28.39 1.36 12.84
CA SER A 395 -29.81 1.46 12.48
C SER A 395 -30.58 0.19 12.90
N LEU A 396 -30.01 -0.99 12.63
CA LEU A 396 -30.59 -2.27 13.04
C LEU A 396 -30.71 -2.40 14.56
N ARG A 397 -29.70 -1.94 15.32
CA ARG A 397 -29.74 -1.93 16.79
C ARG A 397 -30.82 -1.01 17.37
N SER A 398 -31.27 -0.02 16.60
CA SER A 398 -32.30 0.94 17.01
C SER A 398 -33.73 0.53 16.65
N LEU A 399 -33.91 -0.59 15.94
CA LEU A 399 -35.24 -1.08 15.57
C LEU A 399 -36.01 -1.54 16.81
N GLU A 400 -37.23 -1.02 16.95
CA GLU A 400 -38.18 -1.41 17.98
C GLU A 400 -39.56 -1.69 17.34
N GLY A 401 -40.39 -2.49 18.02
CA GLY A 401 -41.73 -2.82 17.53
C GLY A 401 -41.73 -3.60 16.23
N GLN A 402 -42.65 -3.27 15.31
CA GLN A 402 -42.80 -3.91 14.01
C GLN A 402 -43.15 -2.88 12.93
N LYS A 403 -42.53 -2.98 11.75
CA LYS A 403 -42.92 -2.23 10.55
C LYS A 403 -43.25 -3.23 9.45
N THR A 404 -44.54 -3.47 9.24
CA THR A 404 -45.06 -4.46 8.27
C THR A 404 -45.61 -3.83 6.99
N LEU A 405 -45.65 -2.51 6.91
CA LEU A 405 -46.17 -1.73 5.79
C LEU A 405 -45.17 -0.63 5.41
N LEU A 406 -45.26 -0.16 4.15
CA LEU A 406 -44.50 0.99 3.68
C LEU A 406 -44.89 2.23 4.47
N SER A 407 -43.89 3.06 4.81
CA SER A 407 -44.13 4.43 5.26
C SER A 407 -44.35 5.30 4.03
N GLU A 408 -45.41 6.11 4.02
CA GLU A 408 -45.69 7.10 2.97
C GLU A 408 -44.54 8.10 2.76
#